data_AF-A0A2V3TS40-F1
#
_entry.id   AF-A0A2V3TS40-F1
#
_cell.length_a   1.000
_cell.length_b   1.000
_cell.length_c   1.000
_cell.angle_alpha   90.00
_cell.angle_beta   90.00
_cell.angle_gamma   90.00
#
_symmetry.space_group_name_H-M   'P 1'
#
loop_
_entity.id
_entity.type
_entity.pdbx_description
1 polymer ?
#
loop_
_entity_poly.entity_id
_entity_poly.type
_entity_poly.pdbx_seq_one_letter_code
_entity_poly.pdbx_strand_id
1 'polypeptide(L)'
;MAGTDAKPFDKPVPIWANLDTAASDTLVRQPDGVSFASGAAVKNKQVVFHIDPAQLDVNGGYKTVFVTTSASNAANLNSVLALLEGHRFQSATLPSAIID
;
A
#
# COMPACT_ATOMS: atom_id res chain seq x y z
N MET A 1 -9.86 8.04 24.05
CA MET A 1 -8.62 7.38 23.61
C MET A 1 -9.03 6.22 22.75
N ALA A 2 -8.75 6.26 21.45
CA ALA A 2 -9.01 5.13 20.56
C ALA A 2 -8.02 5.24 19.40
N GLY A 3 -7.12 4.26 19.26
CA GLY A 3 -6.02 4.28 18.30
C GLY A 3 -4.61 4.25 18.89
N THR A 4 -4.39 3.63 20.07
CA THR A 4 -3.04 3.33 20.57
C THR A 4 -2.51 1.98 20.06
N ASP A 5 -3.38 1.13 19.52
CA ASP A 5 -3.07 -0.21 19.01
C ASP A 5 -3.22 -0.28 17.48
N ALA A 6 -2.71 -1.35 16.86
CA ALA A 6 -2.92 -1.62 15.43
C ALA A 6 -4.18 -2.46 15.22
N LYS A 7 -5.04 -2.04 14.28
CA LYS A 7 -6.24 -2.78 13.84
C LYS A 7 -6.04 -3.26 12.40
N PRO A 8 -6.36 -4.52 12.07
CA PRO A 8 -6.41 -4.96 10.67
C PRO A 8 -7.41 -4.14 9.86
N PHE A 9 -7.18 -4.01 8.55
CA PHE A 9 -8.21 -3.45 7.68
C PHE A 9 -9.47 -4.33 7.74
N ASP A 10 -10.64 -3.70 7.84
CA ASP A 10 -11.92 -4.42 7.76
C ASP A 10 -12.30 -4.71 6.29
N LYS A 11 -11.84 -3.87 5.36
CA LYS A 11 -12.09 -4.00 3.93
C LYS A 11 -10.85 -4.51 3.22
N PRO A 12 -10.96 -5.58 2.40
CA PRO A 12 -9.83 -6.05 1.61
C PRO A 12 -9.43 -4.98 0.59
N VAL A 13 -8.12 -4.80 0.41
CA VAL A 13 -7.58 -3.82 -0.51
C VAL A 13 -7.07 -4.52 -1.79
N PRO A 14 -7.01 -3.81 -2.92
CA PRO A 14 -6.37 -4.33 -4.11
C PRO A 14 -4.89 -4.68 -3.89
N ILE A 15 -4.50 -5.87 -4.36
CA ILE A 15 -3.14 -6.40 -4.28
C ILE A 15 -2.65 -6.72 -5.70
N TRP A 16 -1.43 -6.31 -6.00
CA TRP A 16 -0.68 -6.79 -7.15
C TRP A 16 0.62 -7.40 -6.68
N ALA A 17 1.05 -8.47 -7.33
CA ALA A 17 2.28 -9.16 -6.97
C ALA A 17 3.08 -9.51 -8.21
N ASN A 18 4.39 -9.41 -8.06
CA ASN A 18 5.38 -10.02 -8.92
C ASN A 18 6.23 -10.94 -8.03
N LEU A 19 6.17 -12.25 -8.29
CA LEU A 19 6.84 -13.27 -7.47
C LEU A 19 8.23 -13.67 -8.00
N ASP A 20 8.63 -13.15 -9.16
CA ASP A 20 9.98 -13.28 -9.70
C ASP A 20 10.33 -12.03 -10.51
N THR A 21 10.84 -11.00 -9.81
CA THR A 21 11.23 -9.74 -10.45
C THR A 21 12.47 -9.87 -11.34
N ALA A 22 13.15 -11.02 -11.34
CA ALA A 22 14.25 -11.28 -12.27
C ALA A 22 13.75 -11.84 -13.62
N ALA A 23 12.57 -12.46 -13.63
CA ALA A 23 11.98 -13.04 -14.84
C ALA A 23 11.06 -12.04 -15.58
N SER A 24 10.41 -11.14 -14.86
CA SER A 24 9.48 -10.15 -15.41
C SER A 24 9.34 -8.97 -14.46
N ASP A 25 8.97 -7.80 -14.98
CA ASP A 25 8.58 -6.63 -14.18
C ASP A 25 7.05 -6.45 -14.09
N THR A 26 6.29 -7.43 -14.60
CA THR A 26 4.83 -7.32 -14.66
C THR A 26 4.20 -7.61 -13.30
N LEU A 27 3.44 -6.64 -12.79
CA LEU A 27 2.59 -6.79 -11.62
C LEU A 27 1.27 -7.48 -12.02
N VAL A 28 1.00 -8.65 -11.44
CA VAL A 28 -0.22 -9.42 -11.70
C VAL A 28 -1.23 -9.20 -10.59
N ARG A 29 -2.48 -8.89 -10.97
CA ARG A 29 -3.59 -8.71 -10.03
C ARG A 29 -3.83 -9.99 -9.22
N GLN A 30 -3.84 -9.85 -7.90
CA GLN A 30 -4.15 -10.92 -6.95
C GLN A 30 -5.55 -10.72 -6.36
N PRO A 31 -6.14 -11.72 -5.68
CA PRO A 31 -7.34 -11.52 -4.88
C PRO A 31 -7.16 -10.41 -3.85
N ASP A 32 -8.21 -9.63 -3.62
CA ASP A 32 -8.20 -8.54 -2.65
C ASP A 32 -8.04 -9.11 -1.25
N GLY A 33 -7.24 -8.44 -0.42
CA GLY A 33 -6.92 -8.94 0.90
C GLY A 33 -6.29 -7.88 1.79
N VAL A 34 -6.12 -8.23 3.05
CA VAL A 34 -5.44 -7.40 4.06
C VAL A 34 -4.04 -7.92 4.38
N SER A 35 -3.71 -9.09 3.82
CA SER A 35 -2.42 -9.77 3.94
C SER A 35 -2.15 -10.54 2.66
N PHE A 36 -0.87 -10.82 2.40
CA PHE A 36 -0.44 -11.61 1.26
C PHE A 36 0.67 -12.57 1.67
N ALA A 37 0.52 -13.84 1.34
CA ALA A 37 1.54 -14.85 1.56
C ALA A 37 2.40 -15.00 0.30
N SER A 38 3.60 -14.41 0.31
CA SER A 38 4.58 -14.65 -0.73
C SER A 38 5.05 -16.10 -0.64
N GLY A 39 4.69 -16.96 -1.60
CA GLY A 39 5.00 -18.40 -1.58
C GLY A 39 6.48 -18.75 -1.33
N ALA A 40 6.80 -20.03 -1.11
CA ALA A 40 8.10 -20.46 -0.57
C ALA A 40 9.34 -20.28 -1.48
N ALA A 41 9.17 -19.93 -2.76
CA ALA A 41 10.28 -19.79 -3.69
C ALA A 41 11.24 -18.66 -3.26
N VAL A 42 12.55 -18.92 -3.24
CA VAL A 42 13.58 -17.91 -2.93
C VAL A 42 13.86 -17.11 -4.18
N LYS A 43 13.10 -16.02 -4.35
CA LYS A 43 13.14 -15.11 -5.48
C LYS A 43 12.97 -13.69 -4.98
N ASN A 44 13.41 -12.72 -5.78
CA ASN A 44 13.06 -11.33 -5.54
C ASN A 44 11.57 -11.15 -5.86
N LYS A 45 10.84 -10.58 -4.91
CA LYS A 45 9.38 -10.42 -4.99
C LYS A 45 9.03 -8.99 -4.69
N GLN A 46 8.02 -8.50 -5.39
CA GLN A 46 7.41 -7.22 -5.14
C GLN A 46 5.91 -7.41 -4.95
N VAL A 47 5.38 -6.90 -3.86
CA VAL A 47 3.95 -6.92 -3.56
C VAL A 47 3.51 -5.49 -3.31
N VAL A 48 2.46 -5.06 -4.00
CA VAL A 48 1.89 -3.73 -3.92
C VAL A 48 0.48 -3.85 -3.35
N PHE A 49 0.27 -3.20 -2.22
CA PHE A 49 -1.05 -2.99 -1.63
C PHE A 49 -1.49 -1.56 -1.97
N HIS A 50 -2.59 -1.41 -2.69
CA HIS A 50 -3.15 -0.09 -2.97
C HIS A 50 -4.23 0.21 -1.96
N ILE A 51 -3.95 1.12 -1.04
CA ILE A 51 -4.84 1.48 0.05
C ILE A 51 -5.50 2.81 -0.28
N ASP A 52 -6.83 2.82 -0.39
CA ASP A 52 -7.59 4.07 -0.45
C ASP A 52 -7.73 4.62 0.98
N PRO A 53 -7.31 5.87 1.27
CA PRO A 53 -7.48 6.47 2.60
C PRO A 53 -8.95 6.52 3.05
N ALA A 54 -9.93 6.49 2.15
CA ALA A 54 -11.35 6.40 2.50
C ALA A 54 -11.75 5.05 3.14
N GLN A 55 -10.90 4.02 3.02
CA GLN A 55 -11.09 2.73 3.67
C GLN A 55 -10.51 2.68 5.10
N LEU A 56 -9.78 3.72 5.54
CA LEU A 56 -9.29 3.83 6.90
C LEU A 56 -10.42 4.13 7.88
N ASP A 57 -10.33 3.57 9.08
CA ASP A 57 -11.26 3.85 10.18
C ASP A 57 -10.90 5.17 10.88
N VAL A 58 -11.06 6.27 10.13
CA VAL A 58 -10.74 7.63 10.58
C VAL A 58 -11.64 8.04 11.75
N ASN A 59 -12.88 7.57 11.76
CA ASN A 59 -13.85 7.81 12.84
C ASN A 59 -13.45 7.08 14.14
N GLY A 60 -12.87 5.88 14.02
CA GLY A 60 -12.25 5.15 15.13
C GLY A 60 -10.89 5.71 15.59
N GLY A 61 -10.37 6.75 14.93
CA GLY A 61 -9.10 7.40 15.28
C GLY A 61 -7.88 6.83 14.57
N TYR A 62 -8.04 5.84 13.68
CA TYR A 62 -6.96 5.19 12.96
C TYR A 62 -6.60 5.98 11.70
N LYS A 63 -5.49 6.73 11.76
CA LYS A 63 -5.04 7.62 10.67
C LYS A 63 -3.73 7.18 10.04
N THR A 64 -3.09 6.15 10.57
CA THR A 64 -1.76 5.68 10.14
C THR A 64 -1.84 4.27 9.57
N VAL A 65 -0.96 3.97 8.62
CA VAL A 65 -0.78 2.62 8.08
C VAL A 65 0.37 1.96 8.83
N PHE A 66 0.13 0.79 9.37
CA PHE A 66 1.15 -0.04 10.00
C PHE A 66 1.34 -1.31 9.16
N VAL A 67 2.58 -1.57 8.73
CA VAL A 67 2.92 -2.74 7.92
C VAL A 67 3.74 -3.68 8.77
N THR A 68 3.28 -4.92 8.88
CA THR A 68 4.02 -6.00 9.52
C THR A 68 4.38 -7.04 8.48
N THR A 69 5.55 -7.63 8.65
CA THR A 69 5.94 -8.83 7.91
C THR A 69 6.20 -9.95 8.91
N SER A 70 5.96 -11.18 8.50
CA SER A 70 6.48 -12.34 9.22
C SER A 70 8.02 -12.31 9.24
N ALA A 71 8.63 -13.27 9.93
CA ALA A 71 10.07 -13.36 10.14
C ALA A 71 10.90 -12.98 8.90
N SER A 72 11.69 -11.92 9.03
CA SER A 72 12.78 -11.60 8.11
C SER A 72 14.04 -12.30 8.62
N ASN A 73 14.80 -12.90 7.70
CA ASN A 73 16.09 -13.54 8.02
C ASN A 73 17.12 -13.13 6.96
N ALA A 74 18.39 -13.50 7.16
CA ALA A 74 19.47 -13.10 6.25
C ALA A 74 19.25 -13.54 4.78
N ALA A 75 18.43 -14.56 4.53
CA ALA A 75 18.05 -15.02 3.19
C ALA A 75 16.76 -14.37 2.65
N ASN A 76 15.97 -13.71 3.53
CA ASN A 76 14.68 -13.08 3.22
C ASN A 76 14.65 -11.68 3.85
N LEU A 77 15.28 -10.72 3.17
CA LEU A 77 15.24 -9.32 3.54
C LEU A 77 13.91 -8.71 3.10
N ASN A 78 13.18 -8.13 4.05
CA ASN A 78 11.92 -7.46 3.78
C ASN A 78 12.15 -5.94 3.84
N SER A 79 11.65 -5.22 2.84
CA SER A 79 11.63 -3.76 2.84
C SER A 79 10.22 -3.27 2.51
N VAL A 80 9.86 -2.12 3.08
CA VAL A 80 8.55 -1.50 2.87
C VAL A 80 8.79 -0.08 2.39
N LEU A 81 8.17 0.26 1.26
CA LEU A 81 8.12 1.61 0.73
C LEU A 81 6.67 2.07 0.73
N ALA A 82 6.37 3.13 1.49
CA ALA A 82 5.06 3.76 1.49
C ALA A 82 5.08 4.99 0.59
N LEU A 83 4.25 5.00 -0.44
CA LEU A 83 4.09 6.11 -1.38
C LEU A 83 2.69 6.70 -1.22
N LEU A 84 2.61 8.01 -1.03
CA LEU A 84 1.33 8.72 -1.01
C LEU A 84 0.98 9.19 -2.42
N GLU A 85 0.06 8.50 -3.09
CA GLU A 85 -0.40 8.85 -4.43
C GLU A 85 -1.50 9.93 -4.37
N GLY A 86 -1.12 11.18 -4.09
CA GLY A 86 -2.06 12.31 -3.94
C GLY A 86 -2.11 13.29 -5.12
N HIS A 87 -1.14 13.26 -6.03
CA HIS A 87 -1.01 14.26 -7.10
C HIS A 87 -1.77 13.92 -8.39
N ARG A 88 -2.67 12.92 -8.37
CA ARG A 88 -3.43 12.53 -9.58
C ARG A 88 -4.52 13.54 -9.97
N PHE A 89 -4.89 14.46 -9.08
CA PHE A 89 -5.77 15.60 -9.36
C PHE A 89 -4.97 16.90 -9.27
N GLN A 90 -4.80 17.56 -10.41
CA GLN A 90 -4.04 18.80 -10.56
C GLN A 90 -4.65 19.96 -9.76
N SER A 91 -3.80 20.90 -9.36
CA SER A 91 -4.15 22.16 -8.69
C SER A 91 -5.35 22.86 -9.33
N ALA A 92 -6.24 23.45 -8.51
CA ALA A 92 -7.39 24.22 -8.99
C ALA A 92 -6.94 25.35 -9.93
N THR A 93 -7.74 25.63 -10.96
CA THR A 93 -7.47 26.69 -11.93
C THR A 93 -7.26 28.02 -11.19
N LEU A 94 -6.09 28.62 -11.37
CA LEU A 94 -5.77 29.94 -10.81
C LEU A 94 -6.76 30.99 -11.34
N PRO A 95 -7.26 31.93 -10.51
CA PRO A 95 -8.11 33.01 -10.99
C PRO A 95 -7.35 33.87 -12.01
N SER A 96 -8.01 34.23 -13.10
CA SER A 96 -7.42 35.08 -14.14
C SER A 96 -7.07 36.46 -13.58
N ALA A 97 -5.95 37.02 -14.05
CA ALA A 97 -5.55 38.38 -13.70
C ALA A 97 -6.66 39.38 -14.08
N ILE A 98 -6.93 40.33 -13.18
CA ILE A 98 -7.77 41.49 -13.50
C ILE A 98 -7.06 42.26 -14.62
N ILE A 99 -7.75 42.41 -15.75
CA ILE A 99 -7.34 43.29 -16.82
C ILE A 99 -8.10 44.60 -16.57
N ASP A 100 -7.36 45.66 -16.26
CA ASP A 100 -7.85 47.05 -16.18
C ASP A 100 -8.17 47.58 -17.58
#